data_AF-A0A1D7VRW4-F1
#
_entry.id   AF-A0A1D7VRW4-F1
#
_cell.length_a   1.000
_cell.length_b   1.000
_cell.length_c   1.000
_cell.angle_alpha   90.00
_cell.angle_beta   90.00
_cell.angle_gamma   90.00
#
_symmetry.space_group_name_H-M   'P 1'
#
loop_
_entity.id
_entity.type
_entity.pdbx_description
1 polymer ?
#
loop_
_entity_poly.entity_id
_entity_poly.type
_entity_poly.pdbx_seq_one_letter_code
_entity_poly.pdbx_strand_id
1 'polypeptide(L)'
;MRRRPLDRNGDGTPDTPGYPDLVINDGTYVWLYYGGPDYRLDTDADPVLLGGPNDPLTEGASKISEITLAAAGDWNADGTPDLVARYDRADAGGLYVFNATKEDGDYGISLSHRTPIGPNFSTATVPTFTAAPDANNNGKLDLWATTPNSGRLRAFLDLSSTGAGSVISASESFAGYQAVS
;
A
#
# COMPACT_ATOMS: atom_id res chain seq x y z
N MET A 1 -14.30 20.83 -8.68
CA MET A 1 -12.93 21.28 -8.35
C MET A 1 -12.10 20.02 -8.24
N ARG A 2 -10.97 19.90 -8.94
CA ARG A 2 -10.10 18.71 -8.89
C ARG A 2 -8.80 19.10 -8.19
N ARG A 3 -8.43 18.39 -7.12
CA ARG A 3 -7.26 18.71 -6.27
C ARG A 3 -6.32 17.52 -6.09
N ARG A 4 -5.04 17.78 -5.78
CA ARG A 4 -3.88 17.72 -6.70
C ARG A 4 -2.70 17.05 -5.98
N PRO A 5 -1.73 16.47 -6.69
CA PRO A 5 -0.36 16.31 -6.17
C PRO A 5 0.17 17.64 -5.62
N LEU A 6 1.03 17.58 -4.61
CA LEU A 6 1.58 18.76 -3.93
C LEU A 6 2.31 19.67 -4.91
N ASP A 7 2.98 19.07 -5.90
CA ASP A 7 3.64 19.69 -7.03
C ASP A 7 2.75 19.53 -8.28
N ARG A 8 2.29 20.64 -8.85
CA ARG A 8 1.29 20.68 -9.93
C ARG A 8 1.91 21.00 -11.26
N ASN A 9 3.10 21.57 -11.26
CA ASN A 9 3.85 21.95 -12.46
C ASN A 9 5.02 21.00 -12.75
N GLY A 10 5.28 20.03 -11.87
CA GLY A 10 6.32 19.02 -12.00
C GLY A 10 7.73 19.56 -11.80
N ASP A 11 7.89 20.68 -11.09
CA ASP A 11 9.18 21.34 -10.87
C ASP A 11 9.94 20.83 -9.63
N GLY A 12 9.37 19.88 -8.89
CA GLY A 12 9.92 19.32 -7.66
C GLY A 12 9.61 20.16 -6.41
N THR A 13 8.85 21.24 -6.53
CA THR A 13 8.45 22.12 -5.44
C THR A 13 6.95 22.00 -5.17
N PRO A 14 6.52 21.82 -3.91
CA PRO A 14 5.10 21.87 -3.58
C PRO A 14 4.46 23.23 -3.91
N ASP A 15 3.57 23.24 -4.90
CA ASP A 15 2.69 24.37 -5.26
C ASP A 15 1.52 24.54 -4.27
N THR A 16 1.21 23.51 -3.48
CA THR A 16 0.23 23.58 -2.40
C THR A 16 0.67 22.87 -1.13
N PRO A 17 0.23 23.35 0.06
CA PRO A 17 0.47 22.63 1.30
C PRO A 17 -0.12 21.22 1.24
N GLY A 18 0.62 20.26 1.77
CA GLY A 18 0.14 18.90 1.93
C GLY A 18 -0.67 18.73 3.20
N TYR A 19 -1.79 18.01 3.08
CA TYR A 19 -2.65 17.62 4.18
C TYR A 19 -2.65 16.09 4.26
N PRO A 20 -2.72 15.50 5.47
CA PRO A 20 -2.85 14.06 5.60
C PRO A 20 -4.13 13.56 4.92
N ASP A 21 -3.97 12.64 3.98
CA ASP A 21 -5.07 11.89 3.38
C ASP A 21 -5.36 10.62 4.20
N LEU A 22 -6.53 10.03 4.00
CA LEU A 22 -6.95 8.83 4.72
C LEU A 22 -7.48 7.77 3.76
N VAL A 23 -6.89 6.57 3.82
CA VAL A 23 -7.45 5.38 3.18
C VAL A 23 -8.26 4.61 4.21
N ILE A 24 -9.53 4.34 3.91
CA ILE A 24 -10.44 3.58 4.77
C ILE A 24 -10.82 2.28 4.05
N ASN A 25 -10.65 1.15 4.72
CA ASN A 25 -11.22 -0.15 4.31
C ASN A 25 -12.30 -0.55 5.32
N ASP A 26 -13.56 -0.66 4.88
CA ASP A 26 -14.69 -1.06 5.74
C ASP A 26 -15.09 -2.55 5.60
N GLY A 27 -14.29 -3.33 4.86
CA GLY A 27 -14.54 -4.72 4.52
C GLY A 27 -15.40 -4.92 3.27
N THR A 28 -16.10 -3.89 2.80
CA THR A 28 -16.88 -3.89 1.56
C THR A 28 -16.25 -2.98 0.52
N TYR A 29 -15.77 -1.81 0.94
CA TYR A 29 -15.18 -0.77 0.12
C TYR A 29 -13.84 -0.29 0.69
N VAL A 30 -13.00 0.19 -0.21
CA VAL A 30 -11.79 0.95 0.09
C VAL A 30 -11.95 2.34 -0.53
N TRP A 31 -11.85 3.37 0.30
CA TRP A 31 -11.99 4.77 -0.11
C TRP A 31 -10.75 5.57 0.26
N LEU A 32 -10.37 6.49 -0.61
CA LEU A 32 -9.40 7.55 -0.34
C LEU A 32 -10.14 8.86 -0.08
N TYR A 33 -9.93 9.39 1.11
CA TYR A 33 -10.44 10.68 1.57
C TYR A 33 -9.30 11.70 1.57
N TYR A 34 -9.55 12.89 1.03
CA TYR A 34 -8.51 13.91 0.91
C TYR A 34 -8.50 14.87 2.09
N GLY A 35 -7.32 15.14 2.64
CA GLY A 35 -7.14 16.15 3.67
C GLY A 35 -7.31 17.57 3.14
N GLY A 36 -7.95 18.43 3.92
CA GLY A 36 -8.19 19.84 3.59
C GLY A 36 -7.49 20.86 4.50
N PRO A 37 -7.34 22.11 4.03
CA PRO A 37 -6.78 23.23 4.81
C PRO A 37 -7.55 23.59 6.08
N ASP A 38 -8.81 23.16 6.18
CA ASP A 38 -9.68 23.41 7.32
C ASP A 38 -9.73 22.22 8.30
N TYR A 39 -8.79 21.27 8.18
CA TYR A 39 -8.68 20.06 8.99
C TYR A 39 -9.90 19.13 8.88
N ARG A 40 -10.62 19.19 7.75
CA ARG A 40 -11.68 18.24 7.39
C ARG A 40 -11.26 17.42 6.18
N LEU A 41 -11.90 16.26 6.04
CA LEU A 41 -11.79 15.42 4.86
C LEU A 41 -12.75 15.92 3.77
N ASP A 42 -12.35 15.81 2.52
CA ASP A 42 -13.16 16.04 1.31
C ASP A 42 -13.76 17.45 1.18
N THR A 43 -13.14 18.45 1.81
CA THR A 43 -13.59 19.86 1.73
C THR A 43 -13.60 20.39 0.29
N ASP A 44 -12.63 19.95 -0.52
CA ASP A 44 -12.34 20.49 -1.84
C ASP A 44 -12.47 19.47 -2.99
N ALA A 45 -12.68 18.20 -2.67
CA ALA A 45 -12.74 17.08 -3.61
C ALA A 45 -13.59 15.95 -3.03
N ASP A 46 -14.33 15.25 -3.90
CA ASP A 46 -15.07 14.07 -3.50
C ASP A 46 -14.11 12.90 -3.18
N PRO A 47 -14.48 11.99 -2.27
CA PRO A 47 -13.65 10.82 -1.97
C PRO A 47 -13.56 9.91 -3.20
N VAL A 48 -12.42 9.24 -3.34
CA VAL A 48 -12.17 8.30 -4.45
C VAL A 48 -12.43 6.88 -4.00
N LEU A 49 -13.26 6.16 -4.76
CA LEU A 49 -13.43 4.73 -4.59
C LEU A 49 -12.20 4.00 -5.16
N LEU A 50 -11.45 3.34 -4.30
CA LEU A 50 -10.28 2.55 -4.68
C LEU A 50 -10.63 1.06 -4.86
N GLY A 51 -11.61 0.58 -4.10
CA GLY A 51 -11.98 -0.83 -4.08
C GLY A 51 -13.41 -1.04 -3.58
N GLY A 52 -14.03 -2.12 -4.02
CA GLY A 52 -15.43 -2.45 -3.80
C GLY A 52 -15.71 -3.88 -4.28
N PRO A 53 -16.95 -4.38 -4.14
CA PRO A 53 -17.27 -5.77 -4.51
C PRO A 53 -17.08 -6.12 -6.00
N ASN A 54 -16.99 -5.11 -6.86
CA ASN A 54 -16.89 -5.25 -8.32
C ASN A 54 -15.63 -4.56 -8.89
N ASP A 55 -14.60 -4.31 -8.06
CA ASP A 55 -13.63 -3.21 -8.24
C ASP A 55 -12.16 -3.68 -8.38
N PRO A 56 -11.17 -2.79 -8.66
CA PRO A 56 -9.85 -3.15 -9.16
C PRO A 56 -8.91 -3.70 -8.09
N LEU A 57 -9.31 -3.70 -6.81
CA LEU A 57 -8.50 -4.29 -5.76
C LEU A 57 -8.77 -5.78 -5.57
N THR A 58 -9.88 -6.31 -6.08
CA THR A 58 -10.24 -7.73 -5.92
C THR A 58 -9.86 -8.55 -7.13
N GLU A 59 -8.97 -9.53 -6.97
CA GLU A 59 -8.62 -10.49 -8.02
C GLU A 59 -9.44 -11.78 -7.90
N GLY A 60 -10.02 -12.22 -9.02
CA GLY A 60 -10.75 -13.49 -9.11
C GLY A 60 -11.96 -13.52 -8.18
N ALA A 61 -11.93 -14.41 -7.19
CA ALA A 61 -12.99 -14.54 -6.18
C ALA A 61 -12.57 -14.00 -4.80
N SER A 62 -11.53 -13.17 -4.73
CA SER A 62 -11.13 -12.46 -3.51
C SER A 62 -12.11 -11.31 -3.21
N LYS A 63 -12.29 -10.97 -1.93
CA LYS A 63 -13.13 -9.85 -1.48
C LYS A 63 -12.31 -8.76 -0.80
N ILE A 64 -12.86 -7.54 -0.69
CA ILE A 64 -12.23 -6.45 0.06
C ILE A 64 -11.98 -6.81 1.53
N SER A 65 -12.85 -7.62 2.14
CA SER A 65 -12.64 -8.16 3.50
C SER A 65 -11.49 -9.17 3.60
N GLU A 66 -10.88 -9.56 2.47
CA GLU A 66 -9.81 -10.55 2.37
C GLU A 66 -8.51 -9.92 1.84
N ILE A 67 -8.37 -8.59 1.94
CA ILE A 67 -7.14 -7.88 1.60
C ILE A 67 -6.57 -7.17 2.82
N THR A 68 -5.25 -7.27 2.99
CA THR A 68 -4.49 -6.44 3.94
C THR A 68 -3.77 -5.36 3.15
N LEU A 69 -3.99 -4.09 3.52
CA LEU A 69 -3.27 -2.94 2.96
C LEU A 69 -2.04 -2.61 3.83
N ALA A 70 -0.99 -2.08 3.20
CA ALA A 70 0.14 -1.49 3.88
C ALA A 70 0.42 -0.07 3.38
N ALA A 71 1.33 0.63 4.08
CA ALA A 71 1.63 2.04 3.84
C ALA A 71 1.89 2.34 2.35
N ALA A 72 1.35 3.47 1.89
CA ALA A 72 1.56 3.98 0.54
C ALA A 72 2.99 4.54 0.36
N GLY A 73 3.45 4.61 -0.88
CA GLY A 73 4.76 5.15 -1.26
C GLY A 73 4.95 5.17 -2.77
N ASP A 74 5.83 5.99 -3.31
CA ASP A 74 6.08 6.09 -4.76
C ASP A 74 7.18 5.09 -5.17
N TRP A 75 6.80 3.85 -5.53
CA TRP A 75 7.78 2.76 -5.73
C TRP A 75 8.33 2.72 -7.15
N ASN A 76 7.58 3.24 -8.11
CA ASN A 76 8.01 3.31 -9.50
C ASN A 76 8.66 4.67 -9.84
N ALA A 77 8.77 5.58 -8.87
CA ALA A 77 9.35 6.92 -8.97
C ALA A 77 8.64 7.79 -10.03
N ASP A 78 7.32 7.65 -10.14
CA ASP A 78 6.49 8.43 -11.08
C ASP A 78 5.86 9.68 -10.46
N GLY A 79 6.10 9.94 -9.16
CA GLY A 79 5.54 11.07 -8.43
C GLY A 79 4.12 10.82 -7.91
N THR A 80 3.60 9.60 -8.02
CA THR A 80 2.30 9.18 -7.48
C THR A 80 2.50 8.11 -6.42
N PRO A 81 1.95 8.30 -5.21
CA PRO A 81 1.97 7.25 -4.21
C PRO A 81 1.21 6.03 -4.71
N ASP A 82 1.82 4.86 -4.63
CA ASP A 82 1.25 3.57 -4.97
C ASP A 82 0.70 2.87 -3.72
N LEU A 83 -0.07 1.80 -3.91
CA LEU A 83 -0.71 1.04 -2.83
C LEU A 83 -0.21 -0.41 -2.75
N VAL A 84 0.26 -0.83 -1.58
CA VAL A 84 0.62 -2.22 -1.32
C VAL A 84 -0.59 -2.98 -0.80
N ALA A 85 -0.93 -4.10 -1.43
CA ALA A 85 -2.02 -4.98 -1.03
C ALA A 85 -1.57 -6.45 -1.02
N ARG A 86 -1.86 -7.14 0.09
CA ARG A 86 -1.77 -8.60 0.19
C ARG A 86 -3.16 -9.19 0.10
N TYR A 87 -3.32 -10.24 -0.68
CA TYR A 87 -4.52 -11.06 -0.67
C TYR A 87 -4.39 -12.18 0.35
N ASP A 88 -5.28 -12.18 1.32
CA ASP A 88 -5.20 -13.05 2.49
C ASP A 88 -5.83 -14.43 2.25
N ARG A 89 -6.54 -14.58 1.13
CA ARG A 89 -7.19 -15.82 0.72
C ARG A 89 -6.14 -16.89 0.40
N ALA A 90 -6.26 -18.06 1.03
CA ALA A 90 -5.22 -19.10 0.99
C ALA A 90 -4.93 -19.71 -0.40
N ASP A 91 -5.90 -19.70 -1.31
CA ASP A 91 -5.83 -20.29 -2.66
C ASP A 91 -5.44 -19.28 -3.76
N ALA A 92 -5.49 -17.97 -3.47
CA ALA A 92 -5.01 -16.92 -4.38
C ALA A 92 -3.69 -16.35 -3.88
N GLY A 93 -3.64 -15.93 -2.61
CA GLY A 93 -2.47 -15.39 -1.93
C GLY A 93 -1.79 -14.23 -2.67
N GLY A 94 -0.69 -13.76 -2.11
CA GLY A 94 0.26 -12.91 -2.82
C GLY A 94 0.24 -11.45 -2.42
N LEU A 95 1.37 -10.81 -2.66
CA LEU A 95 1.60 -9.39 -2.43
C LEU A 95 1.76 -8.68 -3.77
N TYR A 96 1.11 -7.54 -3.90
CA TYR A 96 1.11 -6.71 -5.09
C TYR A 96 1.33 -5.26 -4.70
N VAL A 97 2.03 -4.54 -5.58
CA VAL A 97 2.07 -3.07 -5.58
C VAL A 97 1.16 -2.60 -6.69
N PHE A 98 0.06 -1.94 -6.34
CA PHE A 98 -0.78 -1.24 -7.30
C PHE A 98 -0.10 0.08 -7.63
N ASN A 99 0.48 0.16 -8.83
CA ASN A 99 1.12 1.38 -9.25
C ASN A 99 0.02 2.37 -9.64
N ALA A 100 -0.12 3.42 -8.85
CA ALA A 100 -1.23 4.33 -8.97
C ALA A 100 -1.03 5.24 -10.17
N THR A 101 -2.12 5.66 -10.80
CA THR A 101 -2.08 6.66 -11.85
C THR A 101 -2.80 7.92 -11.38
N LYS A 102 -2.38 9.05 -11.94
CA LYS A 102 -3.16 10.28 -11.93
C LYS A 102 -3.67 10.53 -13.34
N GLU A 103 -4.87 10.08 -13.62
CA GLU A 103 -5.57 10.49 -14.84
C GLU A 103 -6.46 11.66 -14.50
N ASP A 104 -6.37 12.74 -15.28
CA ASP A 104 -7.30 13.86 -15.16
C ASP A 104 -7.30 14.60 -13.79
N GLY A 105 -6.29 14.33 -12.95
CA GLY A 105 -6.14 14.86 -11.59
C GLY A 105 -6.71 13.96 -10.49
N ASP A 106 -7.31 12.82 -10.85
CA ASP A 106 -7.92 11.88 -9.91
C ASP A 106 -6.97 10.69 -9.68
N TYR A 107 -6.83 10.26 -8.42
CA TYR A 107 -6.05 9.07 -8.06
C TYR A 107 -6.77 7.81 -8.54
N GLY A 108 -6.05 6.88 -9.17
CA GLY A 108 -6.62 5.62 -9.66
C GLY A 108 -5.69 4.43 -9.43
N ILE A 109 -6.29 3.25 -9.25
CA ILE A 109 -5.60 1.96 -9.19
C ILE A 109 -6.35 0.92 -10.03
N SER A 110 -5.63 -0.06 -10.58
CA SER A 110 -6.19 -1.10 -11.45
C SER A 110 -5.49 -2.45 -11.29
N LEU A 111 -6.23 -3.57 -11.43
CA LEU A 111 -5.64 -4.92 -11.53
C LEU A 111 -4.65 -5.05 -12.70
N SER A 112 -4.85 -4.29 -13.77
CA SER A 112 -3.97 -4.29 -14.94
C SER A 112 -2.72 -3.44 -14.74
N HIS A 113 -2.69 -2.63 -13.67
CA HIS A 113 -1.59 -1.72 -13.36
C HIS A 113 -1.03 -2.02 -11.96
N ARG A 114 -0.51 -3.24 -11.82
CA ARG A 114 0.14 -3.67 -10.57
C ARG A 114 1.36 -4.54 -10.84
N THR A 115 2.32 -4.46 -9.94
CA THR A 115 3.53 -5.27 -9.92
C THR A 115 3.33 -6.43 -8.94
N PRO A 116 3.36 -7.71 -9.37
CA PRO A 116 3.38 -8.83 -8.45
C PRO A 116 4.72 -8.86 -7.72
N ILE A 117 4.71 -8.91 -6.39
CA ILE A 117 5.93 -9.09 -5.58
C ILE A 117 6.20 -10.57 -5.36
N GLY A 118 5.15 -11.35 -5.07
CA GLY A 118 5.28 -12.79 -5.03
C GLY A 118 4.08 -13.51 -4.40
N PRO A 119 3.83 -14.77 -4.82
CA PRO A 119 2.68 -15.55 -4.34
C PRO A 119 2.85 -16.07 -2.90
N ASN A 120 4.08 -16.13 -2.39
CA ASN A 120 4.37 -16.66 -1.05
C ASN A 120 4.11 -15.66 0.08
N PHE A 121 3.44 -14.54 -0.19
CA PHE A 121 2.95 -13.62 0.84
C PHE A 121 1.50 -13.96 1.19
N SER A 122 1.32 -14.72 2.27
CA SER A 122 0.00 -15.06 2.81
C SER A 122 0.03 -14.94 4.33
N THR A 123 -1.14 -14.97 4.97
CA THR A 123 -1.26 -15.02 6.44
C THR A 123 -0.56 -16.23 7.07
N ALA A 124 -0.32 -17.30 6.30
CA ALA A 124 0.37 -18.51 6.77
C ALA A 124 1.90 -18.42 6.70
N THR A 125 2.45 -17.63 5.77
CA THR A 125 3.90 -17.52 5.51
C THR A 125 4.49 -16.20 5.98
N VAL A 126 3.68 -15.15 5.97
CA VAL A 126 4.00 -13.79 6.41
C VAL A 126 2.79 -13.28 7.21
N PRO A 127 2.62 -13.63 8.49
CA PRO A 127 1.38 -13.38 9.23
C PRO A 127 1.00 -11.91 9.29
N THR A 128 1.94 -11.07 9.72
CA THR A 128 1.79 -9.61 9.73
C THR A 128 2.93 -8.97 8.96
N PHE A 129 2.62 -7.86 8.30
CA PHE A 129 3.62 -7.03 7.65
C PHE A 129 3.24 -5.56 7.74
N THR A 130 4.24 -4.71 7.58
CA THR A 130 4.05 -3.28 7.29
C THR A 130 5.08 -2.89 6.25
N ALA A 131 4.70 -1.94 5.38
CA ALA A 131 5.61 -1.37 4.42
C ALA A 131 6.27 -0.14 5.05
N ALA A 132 7.60 -0.06 4.94
CA ALA A 132 8.36 1.14 5.27
C ALA A 132 9.05 1.53 3.96
N PRO A 133 8.42 2.39 3.14
CA PRO A 133 8.53 2.28 1.69
C PRO A 133 9.91 2.48 1.09
N ASP A 134 10.83 3.06 1.85
CA ASP A 134 12.22 3.15 1.47
C ASP A 134 13.05 3.24 2.75
N ALA A 135 13.05 2.16 3.54
CA ALA A 135 13.66 2.15 4.87
C ALA A 135 15.17 2.43 4.83
N ASN A 136 15.80 2.24 3.68
CA ASN A 136 17.23 2.48 3.48
C ASN A 136 17.55 3.66 2.52
N ASN A 137 16.55 4.39 2.05
CA ASN A 137 16.67 5.58 1.20
C ASN A 137 17.37 5.32 -0.16
N ASN A 138 17.02 4.22 -0.84
CA ASN A 138 17.51 3.83 -2.16
C ASN A 138 16.45 3.84 -3.27
N GLY A 139 15.23 4.28 -2.99
CA GLY A 139 14.12 4.36 -3.93
C GLY A 139 13.51 3.02 -4.30
N LYS A 140 13.63 1.98 -3.45
CA LYS A 140 13.04 0.66 -3.68
C LYS A 140 12.18 0.20 -2.53
N LEU A 141 11.27 -0.73 -2.83
CA LEU A 141 10.34 -1.26 -1.85
C LEU A 141 11.02 -2.04 -0.73
N ASP A 142 10.88 -1.54 0.50
CA ASP A 142 11.25 -2.26 1.71
C ASP A 142 10.01 -2.66 2.53
N LEU A 143 10.06 -3.83 3.16
CA LEU A 143 8.94 -4.38 3.94
C LEU A 143 9.45 -5.01 5.24
N TRP A 144 8.69 -4.81 6.31
CA TRP A 144 8.92 -5.44 7.61
C TRP A 144 7.85 -6.48 7.85
N ALA A 145 8.25 -7.68 8.26
CA ALA A 145 7.33 -8.79 8.42
C ALA A 145 7.68 -9.71 9.59
N THR A 146 6.65 -10.28 10.19
CA THR A 146 6.80 -11.38 11.14
C THR A 146 6.95 -12.71 10.39
N THR A 147 7.68 -13.64 11.01
CA THR A 147 7.82 -15.01 10.46
C THR A 147 7.07 -16.01 11.37
N PRO A 148 6.25 -16.92 10.82
CA PRO A 148 5.42 -17.83 11.61
C PRO A 148 6.24 -18.61 12.64
N ASN A 149 5.74 -18.67 13.88
CA ASN A 149 6.30 -19.49 14.98
C ASN A 149 7.78 -19.25 15.30
N SER A 150 8.35 -18.12 14.87
CA SER A 150 9.80 -17.87 15.00
C SER A 150 10.17 -16.84 16.06
N GLY A 151 9.23 -15.95 16.43
CA GLY A 151 9.55 -14.75 17.22
C GLY A 151 10.41 -13.73 16.46
N ARG A 152 10.57 -13.85 15.14
CA ARG A 152 11.43 -12.95 14.36
C ARG A 152 10.64 -11.81 13.72
N LEU A 153 11.25 -10.62 13.77
CA LEU A 153 10.94 -9.51 12.88
C LEU A 153 12.02 -9.44 11.81
N ARG A 154 11.64 -9.51 10.55
CA ARG A 154 12.55 -9.44 9.41
C ARG A 154 12.26 -8.21 8.57
N ALA A 155 13.31 -7.60 8.02
CA ALA A 155 13.19 -6.63 6.96
C ALA A 155 13.59 -7.29 5.63
N PHE A 156 12.72 -7.17 4.65
CA PHE A 156 12.90 -7.55 3.26
C PHE A 156 13.26 -6.26 2.51
N LEU A 157 14.49 -6.16 2.04
CA LEU A 157 14.99 -4.99 1.35
C LEU A 157 14.94 -5.20 -0.16
N ASP A 158 14.70 -4.12 -0.90
CA ASP A 158 14.71 -4.10 -2.37
C ASP A 158 13.75 -5.14 -2.98
N LEU A 159 12.52 -5.26 -2.45
CA LEU A 159 11.50 -6.18 -2.97
C LEU A 159 11.11 -5.80 -4.41
N SER A 160 11.04 -6.82 -5.24
CA SER A 160 10.58 -6.74 -6.63
C SER A 160 9.83 -8.01 -7.01
N SER A 161 9.38 -8.11 -8.25
CA SER A 161 8.78 -9.32 -8.82
C SER A 161 9.70 -10.54 -8.87
N THR A 162 11.01 -10.33 -8.66
CA THR A 162 12.01 -11.41 -8.58
C THR A 162 12.36 -11.82 -7.15
N GLY A 163 11.77 -11.16 -6.15
CA GLY A 163 12.04 -11.36 -4.73
C GLY A 163 12.76 -10.18 -4.09
N ALA A 164 13.18 -10.37 -2.84
CA ALA A 164 13.95 -9.39 -2.07
C ALA A 164 15.43 -9.45 -2.45
N GLY A 165 16.08 -8.29 -2.56
CA GLY A 165 17.53 -8.22 -2.74
C GLY A 165 18.30 -8.66 -1.48
N SER A 166 17.76 -8.38 -0.30
CA SER A 166 18.32 -8.83 0.98
C SER A 166 17.21 -9.09 2.01
N VAL A 167 17.46 -10.01 2.94
CA VAL A 167 16.58 -10.24 4.09
C VAL A 167 17.43 -10.20 5.35
N ILE A 168 17.11 -9.28 6.26
CA ILE A 168 17.80 -9.11 7.53
C ILE A 168 16.87 -9.42 8.70
N SER A 169 17.42 -10.01 9.77
CA SER A 169 16.71 -10.12 11.05
C SER A 169 16.84 -8.80 11.81
N ALA A 170 15.76 -8.04 11.89
CA ALA A 170 15.71 -6.85 12.72
C ALA A 170 15.56 -7.19 14.22
N SER A 171 14.93 -8.32 14.52
CA SER A 171 14.90 -8.90 15.87
C SER A 171 14.73 -10.41 15.80
N GLU A 172 15.43 -11.13 16.68
CA GLU A 172 15.31 -12.57 16.89
C GLU A 172 14.29 -12.93 17.99
N SER A 173 13.70 -11.93 18.66
CA SER A 173 12.79 -12.12 19.82
C SER A 173 11.66 -11.08 19.87
N PHE A 174 11.11 -10.74 18.70
CA PHE A 174 9.89 -9.96 18.53
C PHE A 174 8.65 -10.81 18.89
N ALA A 175 8.38 -10.92 20.18
CA ALA A 175 7.25 -11.67 20.74
C ALA A 175 6.39 -10.79 21.67
N GLY A 176 5.16 -11.23 21.95
CA GLY A 176 4.24 -10.51 22.85
C GLY A 176 3.46 -9.36 22.20
N TYR A 177 3.57 -9.20 20.87
CA TYR A 177 2.81 -8.22 20.09
C TYR A 177 1.77 -8.93 19.22
N GLN A 178 0.59 -8.34 19.10
CA GLN A 178 -0.49 -8.84 18.24
C GLN A 178 -1.07 -7.67 17.43
N ALA A 179 -1.65 -7.97 16.28
CA ALA A 179 -2.51 -7.02 15.60
C ALA A 179 -3.69 -6.66 16.51
N VAL A 180 -4.04 -5.37 16.58
CA VAL A 180 -5.29 -4.95 17.20
C VAL A 180 -6.36 -5.12 16.13
N SER A 181 -7.27 -6.07 16.36
CA SER A 181 -8.45 -6.34 15.52
C SER A 181 -9.67 -5.61 16.04
#